data_AF-D7J9S0-F1
#
_entry.id   AF-D7J9S0-F1
#
_cell.length_a   1.000
_cell.length_b   1.000
_cell.length_c   1.000
_cell.angle_alpha   90.00
_cell.angle_beta   90.00
_cell.angle_gamma   90.00
#
_symmetry.space_group_name_H-M   'P 1'
#
loop_
_entity.id
_entity.type
_entity.pdbx_description
1 polymer ?
#
loop_
_entity_poly.entity_id
_entity_poly.type
_entity_poly.pdbx_seq_one_letter_code
_entity_poly.pdbx_strand_id
1 'polypeptide(L)' 'PLRKILRSELSRERATRLEGSFGTQKQHYSLARIKARNRKTEVLWIFFGIHTANAVCMIEKVEKKKRKAA' A
#
# COMPACT_ATOMS: atom_id res chain seq x y z
N PRO A 1 -2.50 -21.53 -16.15
CA PRO A 1 -3.36 -20.43 -16.67
C PRO A 1 -4.31 -19.85 -15.60
N LEU A 2 -5.27 -20.64 -15.10
CA LEU A 2 -6.33 -20.17 -14.19
C LEU A 2 -5.80 -19.61 -12.84
N ARG A 3 -4.81 -20.29 -12.23
CA ARG A 3 -4.19 -19.85 -10.97
C ARG A 3 -3.53 -18.47 -11.04
N LYS A 4 -3.00 -18.09 -12.21
CA LYS A 4 -2.33 -16.79 -12.41
C LYS A 4 -3.36 -15.65 -12.45
N ILE A 5 -4.48 -15.88 -13.14
CA ILE A 5 -5.62 -14.97 -13.23
C ILE A 5 -6.26 -14.79 -11.85
N LEU A 6 -6.52 -15.89 -11.14
CA LEU A 6 -7.12 -15.82 -9.80
C LEU A 6 -6.23 -15.04 -8.82
N ARG A 7 -4.91 -15.21 -8.89
CA ARG A 7 -3.97 -14.43 -8.07
C ARG A 7 -3.94 -12.95 -8.45
N SER A 8 -4.06 -12.58 -9.73
CA SER A 8 -4.06 -11.18 -10.14
C SER A 8 -5.32 -10.46 -9.68
N GLU A 9 -6.49 -11.08 -9.85
CA GLU A 9 -7.76 -10.51 -9.39
C GLU A 9 -7.78 -10.36 -7.87
N LEU A 10 -7.35 -11.40 -7.13
CA LEU A 10 -7.27 -11.32 -5.67
C LEU A 10 -6.29 -10.22 -5.21
N SER A 11 -5.16 -10.05 -5.90
CA SER A 11 -4.21 -8.97 -5.58
C SER A 11 -4.78 -7.59 -5.88
N ARG A 12 -5.63 -7.46 -6.90
CA ARG A 12 -6.29 -6.20 -7.27
C ARG A 12 -7.35 -5.81 -6.24
N GLU A 13 -8.22 -6.76 -5.87
CA GLU A 13 -9.22 -6.55 -4.82
C GLU A 13 -8.59 -6.14 -3.48
N ARG A 14 -7.50 -6.82 -3.09
CA ARG A 14 -6.76 -6.47 -1.87
C ARG A 14 -6.16 -5.06 -1.92
N ALA A 15 -5.62 -4.67 -3.08
CA ALA A 15 -5.08 -3.31 -3.25
C ALA A 15 -6.19 -2.24 -3.16
N THR A 16 -7.36 -2.50 -3.74
CA THR A 16 -8.51 -1.58 -3.70
C THR A 16 -9.10 -1.45 -2.29
N ARG A 17 -9.23 -2.57 -1.56
CA ARG A 17 -9.68 -2.57 -0.16
C ARG A 17 -8.61 -2.09 0.82
N LEU A 18 -7.40 -1.80 0.33
CA LEU A 18 -6.23 -1.47 1.15
C LEU A 18 -5.95 -2.55 2.20
N GLU A 19 -6.19 -3.84 1.86
CA GLU A 19 -5.90 -4.96 2.74
C GLU A 19 -4.37 -5.09 2.96
N GLY A 20 -3.96 -5.19 4.23
CA GLY A 20 -2.55 -5.27 4.61
C GLY A 20 -1.78 -3.95 4.46
N SER A 21 -2.46 -2.86 4.10
CA SER A 21 -1.82 -1.58 3.83
C SER A 21 -1.24 -0.91 5.08
N PHE A 22 -1.79 -1.17 6.26
CA PHE A 22 -1.33 -0.49 7.47
C PHE A 22 -1.50 -1.30 8.77
N GLY A 23 -0.41 -1.96 9.18
CA GLY A 23 -0.33 -2.68 10.46
C GLY A 23 1.11 -2.77 10.98
N THR A 24 2.03 -3.31 10.18
CA THR A 24 3.46 -3.49 10.56
C THR A 24 4.34 -2.27 10.28
N GLN A 25 3.94 -1.40 9.35
CA GLN A 25 4.74 -0.27 8.88
C GLN A 25 4.35 1.07 9.57
N LYS A 26 3.41 1.03 10.54
CA LYS A 26 2.87 2.23 11.18
C LYS A 26 3.93 3.12 11.83
N GLN A 27 4.92 2.49 12.48
CA GLN A 27 6.04 3.22 13.08
C GLN A 27 7.06 3.71 12.04
N HIS A 28 7.33 2.91 11.00
CA HIS A 28 8.29 3.26 9.95
C HIS A 28 7.91 4.56 9.22
N TYR A 29 6.62 4.78 8.99
CA TYR A 29 6.11 6.00 8.35
C TYR A 29 5.68 7.09 9.34
N SER A 30 6.08 7.03 10.61
CA SER A 30 5.74 8.04 11.64
C SER A 30 4.24 8.25 11.87
N LEU A 31 3.40 7.27 11.52
CA LEU A 31 1.95 7.34 11.65
C LEU A 31 1.45 6.72 12.97
N ALA A 32 2.37 6.49 13.92
CA ALA A 32 2.04 6.11 15.29
C ALA A 32 1.10 7.13 15.95
N ARG A 33 1.28 8.42 15.65
CA ARG A 33 0.41 9.51 16.08
C ARG A 33 0.24 10.52 14.95
N ILE A 34 -1.00 10.77 14.55
CA ILE A 34 -1.32 11.76 13.53
C ILE A 34 -1.59 13.10 14.20
N LYS A 35 -0.72 14.07 13.96
CA LYS A 35 -0.88 15.45 14.45
C LYS A 35 -1.66 16.25 13.42
N ALA A 36 -2.98 16.25 13.54
CA ALA A 36 -3.88 17.04 12.70
C ALA A 36 -4.82 17.90 13.58
N ARG A 37 -5.05 19.15 13.17
CA ARG A 37 -5.94 20.08 13.89
C ARG A 37 -7.42 19.75 13.67
N ASN A 38 -7.76 19.27 12.47
CA ASN A 38 -9.13 19.06 12.01
C ASN A 38 -9.30 17.64 11.45
N ARG A 39 -10.50 17.07 11.59
CA ARG A 39 -10.84 15.71 11.12
C ARG A 39 -10.56 15.49 9.63
N LYS A 40 -10.84 16.48 8.77
CA LYS A 40 -10.57 16.38 7.32
C LYS A 40 -9.07 16.17 7.04
N THR A 41 -8.23 16.89 7.77
CA THR A 41 -6.77 16.80 7.67
C THR A 41 -6.26 15.49 8.24
N GLU A 42 -6.84 15.01 9.34
CA GLU A 42 -6.52 13.70 9.91
C GLU A 42 -6.79 12.57 8.91
N VAL A 43 -7.98 12.58 8.29
CA VAL A 43 -8.35 11.61 7.25
C VAL A 43 -7.39 11.68 6.07
N LEU A 44 -7.03 12.89 5.63
CA LEU A 44 -6.05 13.07 4.56
C LEU A 44 -4.67 12.51 4.92
N TRP A 45 -4.18 12.74 6.14
CA TRP A 45 -2.90 12.20 6.61
C TRP A 45 -2.90 10.67 6.69
N ILE A 46 -4.00 10.07 7.15
CA ILE A 46 -4.17 8.61 7.14
C ILE A 46 -4.09 8.08 5.71
N PHE A 47 -4.88 8.67 4.80
CA PHE A 47 -4.91 8.28 3.39
C PHE A 47 -3.53 8.39 2.74
N PHE A 48 -2.90 9.55 2.89
CA PHE A 48 -1.58 9.82 2.34
C PHE A 48 -0.53 8.83 2.86
N GLY A 49 -0.55 8.57 4.16
CA GLY A 49 0.33 7.61 4.81
C GLY A 49 0.20 6.19 4.27
N ILE A 50 -1.05 5.72 4.14
CA ILE A 50 -1.37 4.40 3.59
C ILE A 50 -0.89 4.27 2.14
N HIS A 51 -1.18 5.27 1.29
CA HIS A 51 -0.77 5.22 -0.12
C HIS A 51 0.74 5.28 -0.30
N THR A 52 1.43 6.06 0.52
CA THR A 52 2.90 6.14 0.50
C THR A 52 3.52 4.79 0.83
N ALA A 53 3.07 4.14 1.92
CA ALA A 53 3.54 2.81 2.30
C ALA A 53 3.31 1.77 1.19
N ASN A 54 2.12 1.79 0.58
CA ASN A 54 1.77 0.89 -0.52
C ASN A 54 2.64 1.12 -1.76
N ALA A 55 2.90 2.38 -2.13
CA ALA A 55 3.72 2.72 -3.29
C ALA A 55 5.16 2.22 -3.12
N VAL A 56 5.77 2.44 -1.96
CA VAL A 56 7.13 1.95 -1.64
C VAL A 56 7.21 0.43 -1.78
N CYS A 57 6.27 -0.32 -1.20
CA CYS A 57 6.21 -1.78 -1.36
C CYS A 57 5.97 -2.24 -2.80
N MET A 58 5.31 -1.42 -3.62
CA MET A 58 5.06 -1.74 -5.03
C MET A 58 6.29 -1.50 -5.92
N ILE A 59 7.11 -0.49 -5.61
CA ILE A 59 8.32 -0.18 -6.39
C ILE A 59 9.25 -1.40 -6.44
N GLU A 60 9.56 -2.02 -5.30
CA GLU A 60 10.41 -3.22 -5.26
C GLU A 60 9.86 -4.36 -6.12
N LYS A 61 8.53 -4.57 -6.09
CA LYS A 61 7.85 -5.61 -6.88
C LYS A 61 7.93 -5.31 -8.37
N VAL A 62 7.78 -4.05 -8.78
CA VAL A 62 7.85 -3.61 -10.18
C VAL A 62 9.28 -3.75 -10.71
N GLU A 63 10.27 -3.29 -9.95
CA GLU A 63 11.68 -3.39 -10.33
C GLU A 63 12.13 -4.85 -10.46
N LYS A 64 11.71 -5.72 -9.54
CA LYS A 64 11.96 -7.16 -9.64
C LYS A 64 11.30 -7.80 -10.87
N LYS A 65 10.12 -7.32 -11.28
CA LYS A 65 9.47 -7.77 -12.52
C LYS A 65 10.22 -7.31 -13.76
N LYS A 66 10.64 -6.04 -13.82
CA LYS A 66 11.43 -5.50 -14.94
C LYS A 66 12.72 -6.29 -15.15
N ARG A 67 13.48 -6.54 -14.09
CA ARG A 67 14.73 -7.32 -14.14
C ARG A 67 14.56 -8.77 -14.59
N LYS A 68 13.38 -9.36 -14.43
CA LYS A 68 13.08 -10.72 -14.90
C LYS A 68 12.60 -10.77 -16.35
N ALA A 69 12.20 -9.63 -16.90
CA ALA A 69 11.70 -9.51 -18.26
C ALA A 69 12.77 -9.04 -19.25
N ALA A 70 13.82 -8.38 -18.75
CA ALA A 70 15.09 -8.16 -19.44
C ALA A 70 15.95 -9.43 -19.37
#